data_AF-A0A9J5XGM3-F1
#
_entry.id   AF-A0A9J5XGM3-F1
#
_cell.length_a   1.000
_cell.length_b   1.000
_cell.length_c   1.000
_cell.angle_alpha   90.00
_cell.angle_beta   90.00
_cell.angle_gamma   90.00
#
_symmetry.space_group_name_H-M   'P 1'
#
loop_
_entity.id
_entity.type
_entity.pdbx_description
1 polymer ?
#
loop_
_entity_poly.entity_id
_entity_poly.type
_entity_poly.pdbx_seq_one_letter_code
_entity_poly.pdbx_strand_id
1 'polypeptide(L)'
;MAGWSYPDASLEDLVKMVKGFIDMAILSSGYQSSGRLAHWDSHNIKNALQWALFLQDVMRDLSSSDDYKDSLEELDEALCEVNSNPYLPQGLAPISSKVLSKASEFMLEHLISVFPLRDEHLKALLNASVEMDYHMHQKTDSRSLNDFFGTLMCNTSKNAIPNEKKFPREESLNASPNSSPIEQADDSIRCEFSLFTAQALERRQLSVSLISAAETGLDILSSGLRDLYVREDENALDVKVMQTTNFM
;
A
#
# COMPACT_ATOMS: atom_id res chain seq x y z
N MET A 1 -31.90 20.87 -4.04
CA MET A 1 -30.67 20.18 -3.64
C MET A 1 -31.08 19.22 -2.55
N ALA A 2 -31.17 17.94 -2.86
CA ALA A 2 -31.25 16.96 -1.79
C ALA A 2 -29.82 16.88 -1.25
N GLY A 3 -29.66 17.36 -0.02
CA GLY A 3 -28.39 17.28 0.71
C GLY A 3 -28.33 15.99 1.52
N TRP A 4 -27.32 15.93 2.38
CA TRP A 4 -27.01 14.81 3.25
C TRP A 4 -28.24 14.10 3.83
N SER A 5 -28.37 12.81 3.53
CA SER A 5 -29.53 11.96 3.84
C SER A 5 -29.16 10.67 4.57
N TYR A 6 -27.87 10.46 4.90
CA TYR A 6 -27.42 9.26 5.61
C TYR A 6 -27.85 9.28 7.09
N PRO A 7 -28.53 8.23 7.58
CA PRO A 7 -29.18 8.26 8.89
C PRO A 7 -28.23 8.03 10.07
N ASP A 8 -27.14 7.30 9.87
CA ASP A 8 -26.31 6.79 10.97
C ASP A 8 -25.20 7.75 11.40
N ALA A 9 -24.87 8.74 10.56
CA ALA A 9 -23.86 9.75 10.84
C ALA A 9 -24.17 11.06 10.12
N SER A 10 -23.81 12.20 10.72
CA SER A 10 -23.78 13.48 10.02
C SER A 10 -22.57 13.57 9.09
N LEU A 11 -22.65 14.40 8.05
CA LEU A 11 -21.50 14.68 7.17
C LEU A 11 -20.29 15.17 7.97
N GLU A 12 -20.51 16.07 8.93
CA GLU A 12 -19.44 16.65 9.76
C GLU A 12 -18.73 15.57 10.59
N ASP A 13 -19.49 14.67 11.22
CA ASP A 13 -18.93 13.58 12.02
C ASP A 13 -18.15 12.59 11.15
N LEU A 14 -18.66 12.28 9.96
CA LEU A 14 -17.98 11.38 9.04
C LEU A 14 -16.67 12.00 8.52
N VAL A 15 -16.68 13.26 8.11
CA VAL A 15 -15.47 13.99 7.69
C VAL A 15 -14.45 14.07 8.83
N LYS A 16 -14.91 14.28 10.07
CA LYS A 16 -14.03 14.26 11.25
C LYS A 16 -13.40 12.89 11.47
N MET A 17 -14.15 11.81 11.25
CA MET A 17 -13.62 10.46 11.33
C MET A 17 -12.59 10.18 10.24
N VAL A 18 -12.85 10.62 9.00
CA VAL A 18 -11.90 10.51 7.90
C VAL A 18 -10.61 11.27 8.21
N LYS A 19 -10.68 12.47 8.81
CA LYS A 19 -9.48 13.19 9.28
C LYS A 19 -8.67 12.38 10.29
N GLY A 20 -9.33 11.72 11.25
CA GLY A 20 -8.64 10.81 12.17
C GLY A 20 -7.97 9.63 11.48
N PHE A 21 -8.62 9.06 10.46
CA PHE A 21 -8.04 8.01 9.62
C PHE A 21 -6.83 8.50 8.83
N ILE A 22 -6.88 9.72 8.30
CA ILE A 22 -5.74 10.39 7.64
C ILE A 22 -4.57 10.49 8.59
N ASP A 23 -4.79 10.96 9.82
CA ASP A 23 -3.74 11.08 10.82
C ASP A 23 -3.09 9.71 11.12
N MET A 24 -3.88 8.63 11.20
CA MET A 24 -3.36 7.27 11.35
C MET A 24 -2.54 6.84 10.13
N ALA A 25 -3.01 7.12 8.92
CA ALA A 25 -2.29 6.80 7.69
C ALA A 25 -0.98 7.60 7.60
N ILE A 26 -0.95 8.86 8.01
CA ILE A 26 0.29 9.64 8.13
C ILE A 26 1.24 8.96 9.12
N LEU A 27 0.78 8.56 10.31
CA LEU A 27 1.60 7.90 11.31
C LEU A 27 2.12 6.52 10.87
N SER A 28 1.42 5.85 9.95
CA SER A 28 1.87 4.58 9.38
C SER A 28 3.12 4.72 8.51
N SER A 29 3.50 5.94 8.11
CA SER A 29 4.82 6.25 7.50
C SER A 29 6.02 5.95 8.41
N GLY A 30 5.78 5.65 9.69
CA GLY A 30 6.79 5.17 10.64
C GLY A 30 7.31 6.24 11.60
N TYR A 31 6.93 7.50 11.43
CA TYR A 31 7.39 8.61 12.28
C TYR A 31 6.24 9.48 12.75
N GLN A 32 6.36 9.96 13.98
CA GLN A 32 5.50 10.99 14.56
C GLN A 32 6.00 12.38 14.16
N SER A 33 5.16 13.41 14.32
CA SER A 33 5.55 14.81 14.10
C SER A 33 6.74 15.28 14.95
N SER A 34 7.01 14.59 16.06
CA SER A 34 8.20 14.83 16.90
C SER A 34 9.51 14.26 16.32
N GLY A 35 9.45 13.57 15.18
CA GLY A 35 10.58 12.82 14.60
C GLY A 35 10.87 11.50 15.30
N ARG A 36 10.12 11.14 16.35
CA ARG A 36 10.21 9.82 16.98
C ARG A 36 9.54 8.76 16.12
N LEU A 37 10.01 7.52 16.25
CA LEU A 37 9.37 6.38 15.59
C LEU A 37 7.92 6.24 16.09
N ALA A 38 6.99 6.08 15.15
CA ALA A 38 5.63 5.71 15.46
C ALA A 38 5.62 4.31 16.10
N HIS A 39 4.89 4.18 17.21
CA HIS A 39 4.78 2.92 17.93
C HIS A 39 3.58 2.12 17.43
N TRP A 40 3.88 1.15 16.56
CA TRP A 40 2.92 0.22 15.99
C TRP A 40 3.15 -1.18 16.57
N ASP A 41 2.48 -1.46 17.70
CA ASP A 41 2.33 -2.82 18.18
C ASP A 41 1.08 -3.49 17.58
N SER A 42 0.92 -4.79 17.84
CA SER A 42 -0.21 -5.55 17.29
C SER A 42 -1.56 -4.98 17.73
N HIS A 43 -1.66 -4.41 18.93
CA HIS A 43 -2.90 -3.81 19.41
C HIS A 43 -3.27 -2.54 18.63
N ASN A 44 -2.32 -1.62 18.46
CA ASN A 44 -2.54 -0.38 17.71
C ASN A 44 -2.82 -0.65 16.23
N ILE A 45 -2.14 -1.64 15.63
CA ILE A 45 -2.41 -2.05 14.24
C ILE A 45 -3.84 -2.59 14.11
N LYS A 46 -4.28 -3.47 15.02
CA LYS A 46 -5.67 -3.97 15.01
C LYS A 46 -6.68 -2.84 15.14
N ASN A 47 -6.46 -1.88 16.04
CA ASN A 47 -7.36 -0.74 16.20
C ASN A 47 -7.45 0.10 14.92
N ALA A 48 -6.33 0.34 14.25
CA ALA A 48 -6.30 1.05 12.96
C ALA A 48 -7.05 0.28 11.87
N LEU A 49 -6.87 -1.05 11.79
CA LEU A 49 -7.59 -1.89 10.83
C LEU A 49 -9.10 -1.96 11.14
N GLN A 50 -9.49 -1.99 12.41
CA GLN A 50 -10.90 -1.94 12.82
C GLN A 50 -11.56 -0.60 12.44
N TRP A 51 -10.86 0.51 12.64
CA TRP A 51 -11.31 1.82 12.18
C TRP A 51 -11.45 1.87 10.66
N ALA A 52 -10.47 1.31 9.94
CA ALA A 52 -10.52 1.23 8.49
C ALA A 52 -11.70 0.38 7.99
N LEU A 53 -11.98 -0.77 8.63
CA LEU A 53 -13.15 -1.59 8.35
C LEU A 53 -14.45 -0.84 8.59
N PHE A 54 -14.55 -0.12 9.71
CA PHE A 54 -15.75 0.68 10.00
C PHE A 54 -16.02 1.71 8.89
N LEU A 55 -15.00 2.45 8.46
CA LEU A 55 -15.16 3.41 7.35
C LEU A 55 -15.57 2.70 6.05
N GLN A 56 -14.96 1.56 5.76
CA GLN A 56 -15.29 0.76 4.59
C GLN A 56 -16.75 0.25 4.62
N ASP A 57 -17.25 -0.15 5.79
CA ASP A 57 -18.65 -0.57 5.98
C ASP A 57 -19.60 0.60 5.74
N VAL A 58 -19.33 1.77 6.31
CA VAL A 58 -20.13 2.99 6.07
C VAL A 58 -20.14 3.36 4.59
N MET A 59 -18.99 3.30 3.90
CA MET A 59 -18.91 3.58 2.46
C MET A 59 -19.68 2.57 1.61
N ARG A 60 -19.67 1.30 2.00
CA ARG A 60 -20.46 0.26 1.34
C ARG A 60 -21.94 0.54 1.49
N ASP A 61 -22.39 0.87 2.69
CA ASP A 61 -23.80 1.17 2.96
C ASP A 61 -24.27 2.39 2.17
N LEU A 62 -23.47 3.46 2.14
CA LEU A 62 -23.71 4.64 1.30
C LEU A 62 -23.76 4.31 -0.20
N SER A 63 -22.93 3.38 -0.66
CA SER A 63 -22.86 2.98 -2.08
C SER A 63 -23.91 1.95 -2.48
N SER A 64 -24.63 1.37 -1.51
CA SER A 64 -25.57 0.26 -1.74
C SER A 64 -26.95 0.70 -2.24
N SER A 65 -27.34 1.95 -1.97
CA SER A 65 -28.63 2.51 -2.35
C SER A 65 -28.48 3.76 -3.20
N ASP A 66 -29.29 3.86 -4.26
CA ASP A 66 -29.41 5.08 -5.07
C ASP A 66 -29.90 6.28 -4.25
N ASP A 67 -30.56 6.04 -3.11
CA ASP A 67 -31.07 7.08 -2.20
C ASP A 67 -29.96 7.95 -1.58
N TYR A 68 -28.73 7.43 -1.53
CA TYR A 68 -27.58 8.11 -0.93
C TYR A 68 -26.61 8.67 -1.96
N LYS A 69 -26.95 8.63 -3.25
CA LYS A 69 -26.08 9.14 -4.32
C LYS A 69 -25.69 10.61 -4.10
N ASP A 70 -26.66 11.45 -3.77
CA ASP A 70 -26.41 12.88 -3.50
C ASP A 70 -25.55 13.06 -2.23
N SER A 71 -25.69 12.17 -1.23
CA SER A 71 -24.84 12.19 -0.02
C SER A 71 -23.40 11.76 -0.32
N LEU A 72 -23.20 10.81 -1.24
CA LEU A 72 -21.86 10.40 -1.69
C LEU A 72 -21.17 11.52 -2.47
N GLU A 73 -21.91 12.20 -3.35
CA GLU A 73 -21.40 13.38 -4.07
C GLU A 73 -21.01 14.50 -3.08
N GLU A 74 -21.88 14.81 -2.10
CA GLU A 74 -21.59 15.80 -1.06
C GLU A 74 -20.39 15.40 -0.16
N LEU A 75 -20.23 14.10 0.14
CA LEU A 75 -19.06 13.59 0.86
C LEU A 75 -17.77 13.81 0.05
N ASP A 76 -17.75 13.44 -1.22
CA ASP A 76 -16.58 13.59 -2.07
C ASP A 76 -16.21 15.07 -2.27
N GLU A 77 -17.19 15.97 -2.33
CA GLU A 77 -16.97 17.42 -2.30
C GLU A 77 -16.29 17.86 -1.00
N ALA A 78 -16.79 17.43 0.15
CA ALA A 78 -16.18 17.73 1.45
C ALA A 78 -14.76 17.14 1.58
N LEU A 79 -14.52 15.94 1.04
CA LEU A 79 -13.20 15.33 1.00
C LEU A 79 -12.24 16.09 0.09
N CYS A 80 -12.71 16.72 -0.99
CA CYS A 80 -11.88 17.59 -1.81
C CYS A 80 -11.35 18.80 -1.01
N GLU A 81 -12.15 19.36 -0.10
CA GLU A 81 -11.67 20.41 0.81
C GLU A 81 -10.60 19.89 1.77
N VAL A 82 -10.77 18.68 2.31
CA VAL A 82 -9.75 18.03 3.16
C VAL A 82 -8.45 17.79 2.40
N ASN A 83 -8.54 17.29 1.16
CA ASN A 83 -7.40 17.05 0.28
C ASN A 83 -6.69 18.35 -0.15
N SER A 84 -7.39 19.49 -0.10
CA SER A 84 -6.81 20.81 -0.42
C SER A 84 -5.92 21.36 0.71
N ASN A 85 -5.82 20.67 1.85
CA ASN A 85 -4.96 21.06 2.94
C ASN A 85 -3.47 20.98 2.53
N PRO A 86 -2.71 22.10 2.57
CA PRO A 86 -1.30 22.12 2.16
C PRO A 86 -0.38 21.26 3.04
N TYR A 87 -0.82 20.87 4.23
CA TYR A 87 -0.08 20.01 5.14
C TYR A 87 -0.29 18.50 4.90
N LEU A 88 -1.21 18.13 4.00
CA LEU A 88 -1.44 16.72 3.66
C LEU A 88 -0.27 16.19 2.82
N PRO A 89 0.39 15.10 3.25
CA PRO A 89 1.46 14.49 2.45
C PRO A 89 0.96 14.08 1.05
N GLN A 90 1.67 14.55 0.02
CA GLN A 90 1.32 14.27 -1.39
C GLN A 90 1.27 12.76 -1.70
N GLY A 91 2.00 11.94 -0.93
CA GLY A 91 2.03 10.49 -1.09
C GLY A 91 0.79 9.73 -0.62
N LEU A 92 -0.18 10.38 0.05
CA LEU A 92 -1.38 9.71 0.57
C LEU A 92 -2.52 9.54 -0.45
N ALA A 93 -2.35 10.06 -1.67
CA ALA A 93 -3.36 10.11 -2.74
C ALA A 93 -4.64 10.86 -2.31
N PRO A 94 -5.42 11.44 -3.25
CA PRO A 94 -6.63 12.13 -2.86
C PRO A 94 -7.60 11.12 -2.24
N ILE A 95 -7.98 11.40 -1.01
CA ILE A 95 -8.92 10.55 -0.27
C ILE A 95 -10.31 10.84 -0.80
N SER A 96 -10.99 9.79 -1.21
CA SER A 96 -12.33 9.82 -1.79
C SER A 96 -13.15 8.68 -1.23
N SER A 97 -14.46 8.72 -1.41
CA SER A 97 -15.39 7.62 -1.10
C SER A 97 -14.90 6.28 -1.66
N LYS A 98 -14.34 6.28 -2.88
CA LYS A 98 -13.75 5.11 -3.54
C LYS A 98 -12.49 4.58 -2.86
N VAL A 99 -11.65 5.46 -2.29
CA VAL A 99 -10.48 5.03 -1.51
C VAL A 99 -10.94 4.50 -0.15
N LEU A 100 -11.90 5.17 0.48
CA LEU A 100 -12.46 4.78 1.77
C LEU A 100 -13.23 3.45 1.72
N SER A 101 -13.84 3.10 0.58
CA SER A 101 -14.43 1.76 0.37
C SER A 101 -13.39 0.63 0.32
N LYS A 102 -12.09 0.98 0.29
CA LYS A 102 -10.95 0.08 0.44
C LYS A 102 -10.03 0.52 1.57
N ALA A 103 -10.56 1.21 2.59
CA ALA A 103 -9.76 1.79 3.67
C ALA A 103 -8.87 0.76 4.38
N SER A 104 -9.34 -0.49 4.54
CA SER A 104 -8.57 -1.55 5.18
C SER A 104 -7.31 -1.94 4.39
N GLU A 105 -7.45 -2.17 3.09
CA GLU A 105 -6.34 -2.40 2.15
C GLU A 105 -5.38 -1.21 2.16
N PHE A 106 -5.93 0.01 2.05
CA PHE A 106 -5.15 1.25 2.05
C PHE A 106 -4.30 1.37 3.32
N MET A 107 -4.88 1.19 4.51
CA MET A 107 -4.16 1.26 5.78
C MET A 107 -3.06 0.19 5.86
N LEU A 108 -3.37 -1.03 5.41
CA LEU A 108 -2.43 -2.15 5.44
C LEU A 108 -1.24 -1.92 4.51
N GLU A 109 -1.46 -1.36 3.32
CA GLU A 109 -0.37 -0.96 2.41
C GLU A 109 0.55 0.09 3.02
N HIS A 110 -0.01 1.08 3.71
CA HIS A 110 0.81 2.13 4.34
C HIS A 110 1.60 1.61 5.55
N LEU A 111 0.99 0.75 6.37
CA LEU A 111 1.71 0.05 7.44
C LEU A 111 2.81 -0.87 6.90
N ILE A 112 2.62 -1.44 5.71
CA ILE A 112 3.61 -2.30 5.06
C ILE A 112 4.67 -1.49 4.36
N SER A 113 4.42 -0.28 3.89
CA SER A 113 5.38 0.51 3.08
C SER A 113 6.41 1.28 3.91
N VAL A 114 6.27 1.32 5.24
CA VAL A 114 7.19 2.00 6.17
C VAL A 114 8.66 1.64 5.95
N PHE A 115 9.56 2.63 5.92
CA PHE A 115 11.00 2.39 5.72
C PHE A 115 11.85 2.97 6.86
N PRO A 116 12.69 2.16 7.53
CA PRO A 116 12.83 0.70 7.40
C PRO A 116 11.64 -0.06 8.04
N LEU A 117 11.28 -1.21 7.47
CA LEU A 117 10.33 -2.14 8.07
C LEU A 117 11.07 -2.99 9.10
N ARG A 118 10.95 -2.61 10.38
CA ARG A 118 11.63 -3.26 11.50
C ARG A 118 10.99 -4.60 11.83
N ASP A 119 11.77 -5.53 12.38
CA ASP A 119 11.32 -6.85 12.80
C ASP A 119 10.16 -6.79 13.80
N GLU A 120 10.19 -5.87 14.76
CA GLU A 120 9.11 -5.72 15.75
C GLU A 120 7.81 -5.29 15.07
N HIS A 121 7.88 -4.36 14.12
CA HIS A 121 6.72 -3.90 13.35
C HIS A 121 6.18 -4.99 12.44
N LEU A 122 7.05 -5.73 11.76
CA LEU A 122 6.66 -6.86 10.92
C LEU A 122 5.95 -7.95 11.74
N LYS A 123 6.51 -8.31 12.91
CA LYS A 123 5.87 -9.27 13.83
C LYS A 123 4.51 -8.76 14.31
N ALA A 124 4.43 -7.49 14.69
CA ALA A 124 3.18 -6.87 15.13
C ALA A 124 2.11 -6.88 14.04
N LEU A 125 2.50 -6.57 12.79
CA LEU A 125 1.64 -6.59 11.62
C LEU A 125 1.12 -8.00 11.32
N LEU A 126 2.00 -9.00 11.24
CA LEU A 126 1.62 -10.38 10.98
C LEU A 126 0.66 -10.91 12.06
N ASN A 127 0.95 -10.64 13.34
CA ASN A 127 0.07 -11.03 14.44
C ASN A 127 -1.29 -10.34 14.33
N ALA A 128 -1.31 -9.03 14.08
CA ALA A 128 -2.56 -8.28 13.94
C ALA A 128 -3.41 -8.79 12.77
N SER A 129 -2.83 -9.06 11.61
CA SER A 129 -3.55 -9.57 10.44
C SER A 129 -4.19 -10.94 10.71
N VAL A 130 -3.44 -11.87 11.31
CA VAL A 130 -3.96 -13.20 11.66
C VAL A 130 -5.05 -13.12 12.72
N GLU A 131 -4.86 -12.28 13.75
CA GLU A 131 -5.86 -12.10 14.80
C GLU A 131 -7.14 -11.44 14.28
N MET A 132 -7.03 -10.45 13.39
CA MET A 132 -8.18 -9.82 12.73
C MET A 132 -8.97 -10.85 11.91
N ASP A 133 -8.28 -11.64 11.09
CA ASP A 133 -8.90 -12.71 10.33
C ASP A 133 -9.60 -13.70 11.25
N TYR A 134 -8.92 -14.16 12.30
CA TYR A 134 -9.49 -15.09 13.27
C TYR A 134 -10.77 -14.57 13.94
N HIS A 135 -10.74 -13.32 14.41
CA HIS A 135 -11.91 -12.69 15.06
C HIS A 135 -13.07 -12.44 14.09
N MET A 136 -12.79 -12.14 12.83
CA MET A 136 -13.83 -12.02 11.79
C MET A 136 -14.48 -13.38 11.51
N HIS A 137 -13.68 -14.45 11.41
CA HIS A 137 -14.19 -15.80 11.13
C HIS A 137 -15.04 -16.37 12.29
N GLN A 138 -14.67 -16.12 13.54
CA GLN A 138 -15.47 -16.55 14.70
C GLN A 138 -16.86 -15.91 14.75
N LYS A 139 -17.02 -14.69 14.23
CA LYS A 139 -18.32 -14.01 14.19
C LYS A 139 -19.26 -14.62 13.15
N THR A 140 -18.70 -15.20 12.09
CA THR A 140 -19.47 -15.72 10.94
C THR A 140 -19.74 -17.23 11.04
N ASP A 141 -18.84 -18.02 11.64
CA ASP A 141 -19.01 -19.47 11.77
C ASP A 141 -18.30 -20.02 13.03
N SER A 142 -18.90 -21.03 13.67
CA SER A 142 -18.26 -21.87 14.72
C SER A 142 -17.18 -22.83 14.17
N ARG A 143 -16.44 -22.38 13.16
CA ARG A 143 -15.47 -23.18 12.43
C ARG A 143 -14.24 -23.46 13.29
N SER A 144 -13.70 -24.68 13.19
CA SER A 144 -12.55 -25.08 13.99
C SER A 144 -11.28 -24.33 13.54
N LEU A 145 -10.35 -24.09 14.48
CA LEU A 145 -9.05 -23.47 14.19
C LEU A 145 -8.31 -24.15 13.03
N ASN A 146 -8.45 -25.47 12.89
CA ASN A 146 -7.81 -26.24 11.83
C ASN A 146 -8.33 -25.89 10.43
N ASP A 147 -9.64 -25.66 10.29
CA ASP A 147 -10.23 -25.29 8.99
C ASP A 147 -9.85 -23.85 8.60
N PHE A 148 -9.68 -22.96 9.60
CA PHE A 148 -9.16 -21.60 9.40
C PHE A 148 -7.73 -21.64 8.85
N PHE A 149 -6.82 -22.36 9.53
CA PHE A 149 -5.44 -22.53 9.04
C PHE A 149 -5.38 -23.21 7.67
N GLY A 150 -6.21 -24.22 7.45
CA GLY A 150 -6.32 -24.87 6.14
C GLY A 150 -6.68 -23.88 5.04
N THR A 151 -7.58 -22.94 5.31
CA THR A 151 -7.96 -21.95 4.31
C THR A 151 -6.87 -20.92 4.06
N LEU A 152 -6.21 -20.44 5.13
CA LEU A 152 -5.11 -19.48 5.04
C LEU A 152 -3.96 -20.01 4.18
N MET A 153 -3.61 -21.29 4.37
CA MET A 153 -2.62 -21.98 3.56
C MET A 153 -3.05 -22.17 2.11
N CYS A 154 -4.33 -22.47 1.85
CA CYS A 154 -4.85 -22.66 0.50
C CYS A 154 -4.89 -21.37 -0.33
N ASN A 155 -5.27 -20.25 0.27
CA ASN A 155 -5.44 -18.97 -0.44
C ASN A 155 -4.11 -18.40 -0.93
N THR A 156 -3.03 -18.64 -0.18
CA THR A 156 -1.67 -18.27 -0.59
C THR A 156 -1.21 -19.05 -1.84
N SER A 157 -1.71 -20.29 -2.03
CA SER A 157 -1.34 -21.12 -3.18
C SER A 157 -2.15 -20.85 -4.46
N LYS A 158 -3.37 -20.31 -4.35
CA LYS A 158 -4.27 -20.10 -5.50
C LYS A 158 -3.99 -18.82 -6.28
N ASN A 159 -3.35 -17.85 -5.65
CA ASN A 159 -3.09 -16.52 -6.22
C ASN A 159 -1.65 -16.29 -6.67
N ALA A 160 -0.90 -17.36 -7.00
CA ALA A 160 0.40 -17.23 -7.63
C ALA A 160 0.24 -16.50 -8.97
N ILE A 161 0.62 -15.22 -9.00
CA ILE A 161 0.57 -14.37 -10.19
C ILE A 161 1.42 -15.05 -11.29
N PRO A 162 0.90 -15.25 -12.52
CA PRO A 162 1.72 -15.73 -13.61
C PRO A 162 2.81 -14.69 -13.89
N ASN A 163 4.06 -15.11 -13.76
CA ASN A 163 5.25 -14.38 -14.20
C ASN A 163 5.17 -14.15 -15.73
N GLU A 164 4.49 -13.09 -16.20
CA GLU A 164 4.72 -12.55 -17.54
C GLU A 164 5.58 -11.29 -17.45
N LYS A 165 6.87 -11.49 -17.74
CA LYS A 165 7.77 -10.41 -18.17
C LYS A 165 7.19 -9.77 -19.44
N LYS A 166 6.58 -8.60 -19.33
CA LYS A 166 6.40 -7.68 -20.47
C LYS A 166 6.66 -6.24 -20.03
N PHE A 167 7.72 -5.68 -20.58
CA PHE A 167 8.02 -4.26 -20.59
C PHE A 167 6.83 -3.46 -21.15
N PRO A 168 6.54 -2.24 -20.65
CA PRO A 168 5.44 -1.46 -21.17
C PRO A 168 5.84 -0.84 -22.51
N ARG A 169 5.05 -1.10 -23.56
CA ARG A 169 5.03 -0.30 -24.78
C ARG A 169 3.61 0.22 -24.98
N GLU A 170 3.55 1.52 -25.26
CA GLU A 170 2.37 2.36 -25.43
C GLU A 170 1.35 1.85 -26.45
N GLU A 171 0.10 2.19 -26.15
CA GLU A 171 -1.07 2.46 -27.02
C GLU A 171 -1.54 1.38 -28.02
N SER A 172 -2.79 0.93 -27.82
CA SER A 172 -3.86 1.18 -28.80
C SER A 172 -5.23 0.85 -28.22
N LEU A 173 -6.16 1.77 -28.43
CA LEU A 173 -7.59 1.68 -28.18
C LEU A 173 -8.22 0.57 -29.06
N ASN A 174 -9.31 -0.01 -28.57
CA ASN A 174 -10.30 -0.88 -29.23
C ASN A 174 -10.15 -2.40 -28.99
N ALA A 175 -10.86 -2.91 -27.97
CA ALA A 175 -11.54 -4.21 -28.05
C ALA A 175 -12.79 -4.21 -27.13
N SER A 176 -13.92 -4.56 -27.74
CA SER A 176 -15.29 -4.55 -27.21
C SER A 176 -15.55 -5.62 -26.12
N PRO A 177 -16.44 -5.39 -25.15
CA PRO A 177 -16.70 -6.32 -24.05
C PRO A 177 -17.83 -7.28 -24.45
N ASN A 178 -17.61 -8.60 -24.36
CA ASN A 178 -18.70 -9.58 -24.24
C ASN A 178 -18.16 -10.94 -23.79
N SER A 179 -18.31 -11.23 -22.50
CA SER A 179 -18.72 -12.53 -21.92
C SER A 179 -18.23 -12.61 -20.48
N SER A 180 -19.06 -12.09 -19.57
CA SER A 180 -18.94 -12.30 -18.13
C SER A 180 -19.47 -13.70 -17.79
N PRO A 181 -18.80 -14.51 -16.96
CA PRO A 181 -19.49 -15.46 -16.12
C PRO A 181 -20.04 -14.68 -14.92
N ILE A 182 -21.36 -14.52 -14.91
CA ILE A 182 -22.11 -14.28 -13.68
C ILE A 182 -21.95 -15.54 -12.84
N GLU A 183 -21.08 -15.50 -11.84
CA GLU A 183 -21.07 -16.43 -10.72
C GLU A 183 -21.09 -15.61 -9.43
N GLN A 184 -22.30 -15.50 -8.89
CA GLN A 184 -22.66 -15.47 -7.48
C GLN A 184 -21.81 -14.58 -6.57
N ALA A 185 -22.39 -13.43 -6.21
CA ALA A 185 -22.04 -12.70 -5.00
C ALA A 185 -22.19 -13.64 -3.79
N ASP A 186 -21.07 -14.21 -3.36
CA ASP A 186 -20.95 -14.80 -2.03
C ASP A 186 -20.69 -13.64 -1.06
N ASP A 187 -21.76 -13.23 -0.38
CA ASP A 187 -21.90 -12.03 0.46
C ASP A 187 -21.23 -12.18 1.84
N SER A 188 -20.19 -13.02 1.94
CA SER A 188 -19.41 -13.16 3.16
C SER A 188 -18.18 -12.28 3.05
N ILE A 189 -18.22 -11.11 3.69
CA ILE A 189 -17.08 -10.24 3.96
C ILE A 189 -15.92 -11.10 4.47
N ARG A 190 -15.01 -11.42 3.56
CA ARG A 190 -13.74 -12.06 3.89
C ARG A 190 -12.68 -11.04 3.56
N CYS A 191 -12.56 -10.03 4.42
CA CYS A 191 -11.32 -9.27 4.49
C CYS A 191 -10.25 -10.27 4.95
N GLU A 192 -9.53 -10.85 3.99
CA GLU A 192 -8.42 -11.76 4.25
C GLU A 192 -7.17 -10.91 4.50
N PHE A 193 -7.10 -10.29 5.67
CA PHE A 193 -5.99 -9.41 6.07
C PHE A 193 -4.65 -10.12 5.92
N SER A 194 -4.56 -11.39 6.30
CA SER A 194 -3.33 -12.17 6.17
C SER A 194 -2.96 -12.42 4.72
N LEU A 195 -3.93 -12.71 3.84
CA LEU A 195 -3.66 -12.88 2.41
C LEU A 195 -3.15 -11.57 1.80
N PHE A 196 -3.85 -10.46 2.07
CA PHE A 196 -3.42 -9.16 1.56
C PHE A 196 -2.04 -8.79 2.11
N THR A 197 -1.80 -9.02 3.41
CA THR A 197 -0.50 -8.75 4.05
C THR A 197 0.61 -9.53 3.35
N ALA A 198 0.41 -10.81 3.07
CA ALA A 198 1.37 -11.63 2.36
C ALA A 198 1.66 -11.09 0.95
N GLN A 199 0.62 -10.75 0.19
CA GLN A 199 0.76 -10.19 -1.16
C GLN A 199 1.46 -8.83 -1.16
N ALA A 200 1.13 -7.94 -0.23
CA ALA A 200 1.76 -6.63 -0.12
C ALA A 200 3.23 -6.72 0.33
N LEU A 201 3.57 -7.68 1.21
CA LEU A 201 4.96 -7.98 1.56
C LEU A 201 5.74 -8.55 0.36
N GLU A 202 5.12 -9.41 -0.44
CA GLU A 202 5.74 -9.91 -1.68
C GLU A 202 6.01 -8.76 -2.66
N ARG A 203 5.04 -7.87 -2.89
CA ARG A 203 5.21 -6.67 -3.72
C ARG A 203 6.38 -5.81 -3.21
N ARG A 204 6.43 -5.56 -1.90
CA ARG A 204 7.54 -4.81 -1.27
C ARG A 204 8.88 -5.50 -1.51
N GLN A 205 8.96 -6.81 -1.31
CA GLN A 205 10.20 -7.57 -1.48
C GLN A 205 10.70 -7.52 -2.93
N LEU A 206 9.80 -7.59 -3.91
CA LEU A 206 10.12 -7.41 -5.32
C LEU A 206 10.70 -6.01 -5.58
N SER A 207 10.06 -4.95 -5.06
CA SER A 207 10.56 -3.58 -5.18
C SER A 207 11.96 -3.40 -4.56
N VAL A 208 12.19 -3.93 -3.35
CA VAL A 208 13.50 -3.88 -2.68
C VAL A 208 14.56 -4.63 -3.49
N SER A 209 14.21 -5.79 -4.04
CA SER A 209 15.14 -6.59 -4.86
C SER A 209 15.52 -5.86 -6.15
N LEU A 210 14.57 -5.18 -6.80
CA LEU A 210 14.83 -4.37 -7.99
C LEU A 210 15.72 -3.17 -7.69
N ILE A 211 15.49 -2.47 -6.58
CA ILE A 211 16.33 -1.34 -6.14
C ILE A 211 17.76 -1.84 -5.87
N SER A 212 17.92 -2.94 -5.12
CA SER A 212 19.23 -3.53 -4.83
C SER A 212 19.97 -3.97 -6.10
N ALA A 213 19.28 -4.52 -7.09
CA ALA A 213 19.88 -4.85 -8.38
C ALA A 213 20.34 -3.61 -9.15
N ALA A 214 19.55 -2.53 -9.11
CA ALA A 214 19.91 -1.25 -9.73
C ALA A 214 21.13 -0.61 -9.02
N GLU A 215 21.16 -0.62 -7.69
CA GLU A 215 22.29 -0.16 -6.88
C GLU A 215 23.56 -0.94 -7.23
N THR A 216 23.48 -2.27 -7.30
CA THR A 216 24.61 -3.12 -7.69
C THR A 216 25.12 -2.78 -9.10
N GLY A 217 24.21 -2.55 -10.05
CA GLY A 217 24.57 -2.13 -11.40
C GLY A 217 25.27 -0.77 -11.44
N LEU A 218 24.78 0.19 -10.66
CA LEU A 218 25.40 1.51 -10.51
C LEU A 218 26.77 1.43 -9.85
N ASP A 219 26.95 0.58 -8.85
CA ASP A 219 28.24 0.36 -8.19
C ASP A 219 29.29 -0.22 -9.15
N ILE A 220 28.88 -1.16 -10.02
CA ILE A 220 29.74 -1.72 -11.07
C ILE A 220 30.16 -0.61 -12.06
N LEU A 221 29.20 0.19 -12.53
CA LEU A 221 29.49 1.29 -13.48
C LEU A 221 30.40 2.36 -12.85
N SER A 222 30.13 2.73 -11.60
CA SER A 222 30.90 3.70 -10.82
C SER A 222 32.35 3.21 -10.61
N SER A 223 32.52 1.93 -10.30
CA SER A 223 33.84 1.30 -10.17
C SER A 223 34.57 1.26 -11.51
N GLY A 224 33.88 0.88 -12.59
CA GLY A 224 34.45 0.87 -13.93
C GLY A 224 34.91 2.25 -14.42
N LEU A 225 34.13 3.30 -14.15
CA LEU A 225 34.51 4.68 -14.45
C LEU A 225 35.75 5.11 -13.64
N ARG A 226 35.80 4.77 -12.35
CA ARG A 226 36.96 5.05 -11.51
C ARG A 226 38.23 4.41 -12.07
N ASP A 227 38.13 3.15 -12.50
CA ASP A 227 39.26 2.42 -13.09
C ASP A 227 39.73 3.01 -14.43
N LEU A 228 38.81 3.58 -15.22
CA LEU A 228 39.16 4.29 -16.47
C LEU A 228 39.88 5.61 -16.17
N TYR A 229 39.38 6.40 -15.21
CA TYR A 229 40.03 7.65 -14.79
C TYR A 229 41.45 7.41 -14.24
N VAL A 230 41.63 6.37 -13.42
CA VAL A 230 42.97 6.00 -12.90
C VAL A 230 43.91 5.61 -14.05
N ARG A 231 43.40 4.88 -15.07
CA ARG A 231 44.21 4.49 -16.23
C ARG A 231 44.57 5.66 -17.16
N GLU A 232 43.68 6.64 -17.31
CA GLU A 232 43.97 7.83 -18.11
C GLU A 232 45.03 8.73 -17.45
N ASP A 233 45.01 8.89 -16.12
CA ASP A 233 46.04 9.64 -15.38
C ASP A 233 47.41 8.95 -15.44
N GLU A 234 47.46 7.62 -15.28
CA GLU A 234 48.69 6.82 -15.43
C GLU A 234 49.25 6.92 -16.86
N ASN A 235 48.41 6.79 -17.89
CA ASN A 235 48.84 6.94 -19.28
C ASN A 235 49.29 8.38 -19.61
N ALA A 236 48.66 9.40 -19.03
CA ALA A 236 49.06 10.79 -19.20
C ALA A 236 50.41 11.10 -18.51
N LEU A 237 50.70 10.44 -17.38
CA LEU A 237 52.00 10.46 -16.71
C LEU A 237 53.07 9.76 -17.56
N ASP A 238 52.77 8.60 -18.14
CA ASP A 238 53.73 7.81 -18.92
C ASP A 238 54.14 8.51 -20.24
N VAL A 239 53.18 9.18 -20.90
CA VAL A 239 53.45 10.03 -22.09
C VAL A 239 54.34 11.22 -21.73
N LYS A 240 54.18 11.81 -20.54
CA LYS A 240 55.03 12.93 -20.07
C LYS A 240 56.45 12.49 -19.70
N VAL A 241 56.60 11.29 -19.13
CA VAL A 241 57.91 10.71 -18.80
C VAL A 241 58.69 10.37 -20.08
N MET A 242 58.04 9.80 -21.09
CA MET A 242 58.70 9.52 -22.38
C MET A 242 59.13 10.78 -23.17
N GLN A 243 58.44 11.91 -23.00
CA GLN A 243 58.85 13.17 -23.63
C GLN A 243 60.01 13.85 -22.92
N THR A 244 60.22 13.60 -21.63
CA THR A 244 61.32 14.19 -20.85
C THR A 244 62.62 13.39 -20.94
N THR A 245 62.58 12.10 -21.26
CA THR A 245 63.77 11.25 -21.43
C THR A 245 64.40 11.29 -22.83
N ASN A 246 63.80 11.98 -23.81
CA ASN A 246 64.32 12.07 -25.19
C ASN A 246 65.16 13.35 -25.47
N PHE A 247 65.53 14.10 -24.42
CA PHE A 247 66.51 15.18 -24.49
C PHE A 247 67.70 14.88 -23.57
N MET A 248 68.60 14.01 -24.01
CA MET A 248 69.99 13.94 -23.55
C MET A 248 70.89 13.36 -24.64
#